data_AF-A0A7C2RAB2-F1
#
_entry.id   AF-A0A7C2RAB2-F1
#
_cell.length_a   1.000
_cell.length_b   1.000
_cell.length_c   1.000
_cell.angle_alpha   90.00
_cell.angle_beta   90.00
_cell.angle_gamma   90.00
#
_symmetry.space_group_name_H-M   'P 1'
#
loop_
_entity.id
_entity.type
_entity.pdbx_description
1 polymer ?
#
loop_
_entity_poly.entity_id
_entity_poly.type
_entity_poly.pdbx_seq_one_letter_code
_entity_poly.pdbx_strand_id
1 'polypeptide(L)'
;MLVLACAALTLAALLYVFWLTPEPARVKSAAERDRDFLEERREVLYDNLRDLHLEYRMGKLSDQDYQQMKATYQAEMAALLAQMEKLPEVVAARPVPGRCARCGKDNAAENRFCGACGAELPRPESLA
;
A
#
# COMPACT_ATOMS: atom_id res chain seq x y z
N MET A 1 -19.32 39.57 6.46
CA MET A 1 -20.15 38.35 6.57
C MET A 1 -19.57 37.19 5.77
N LEU A 2 -19.42 37.30 4.44
CA LEU A 2 -18.85 36.22 3.62
C LEU A 2 -17.44 35.77 4.07
N VAL A 3 -16.52 36.72 4.26
CA VAL A 3 -15.13 36.41 4.69
C VAL A 3 -15.08 35.70 6.04
N LEU A 4 -15.93 36.13 6.99
CA LEU A 4 -16.03 35.51 8.31
C LEU A 4 -16.63 34.10 8.23
N ALA A 5 -17.64 33.89 7.37
CA ALA A 5 -18.22 32.58 7.13
C ALA A 5 -17.20 31.61 6.49
N CYS A 6 -16.43 32.07 5.51
CA CYS A 6 -15.37 31.29 4.90
C CYS A 6 -14.27 30.93 5.91
N ALA A 7 -13.85 31.89 6.73
CA ALA A 7 -12.83 31.67 7.78
C ALA A 7 -13.31 30.68 8.86
N ALA A 8 -14.60 30.74 9.24
CA ALA A 8 -15.18 29.78 10.18
C ALA A 8 -15.26 28.37 9.59
N LEU A 9 -15.62 28.25 8.30
CA LEU A 9 -15.69 26.97 7.59
C LEU A 9 -14.30 26.32 7.44
N THR A 10 -13.28 27.09 7.08
CA THR A 10 -11.91 26.58 7.01
C THR A 10 -11.39 26.17 8.38
N LEU A 11 -11.64 26.96 9.43
CA LEU A 11 -11.26 26.59 10.79
C LEU A 11 -11.96 25.29 11.23
N ALA A 12 -13.26 25.14 10.96
CA ALA A 12 -14.01 23.93 11.28
C ALA A 12 -13.49 22.70 10.51
N ALA A 13 -13.14 22.85 9.24
CA ALA A 13 -12.56 21.77 8.42
C ALA A 13 -11.18 21.35 8.95
N LEU A 14 -10.32 22.30 9.33
CA LEU A 14 -9.03 22.02 9.94
C LEU A 14 -9.20 21.29 11.27
N LEU A 15 -10.07 21.77 12.15
CA LEU A 15 -10.37 21.09 13.41
C LEU A 15 -10.91 19.67 13.18
N TYR A 16 -11.77 19.49 12.18
CA TYR A 16 -12.29 18.17 11.83
C TYR A 16 -11.17 17.20 11.37
N VAL A 17 -10.29 17.62 10.47
CA VAL A 17 -9.19 16.79 9.96
C VAL A 17 -8.15 16.50 11.04
N PHE A 18 -7.78 17.50 11.85
CA PHE A 18 -6.74 17.36 12.86
C PHE A 18 -7.21 16.67 14.15
N TRP A 19 -8.49 16.79 14.53
CA TRP A 19 -9.00 16.23 15.79
C TRP A 19 -9.97 15.06 15.65
N LEU A 20 -10.69 14.91 14.52
CA LEU A 20 -11.81 13.96 14.40
C LEU A 20 -11.53 12.73 13.53
N THR A 21 -10.43 12.70 12.81
CA THR A 21 -9.96 11.52 12.07
C THR A 21 -8.67 10.98 12.67
N PRO A 22 -8.72 10.25 13.80
CA PRO A 22 -7.70 9.26 14.07
C PRO A 22 -8.01 8.07 13.16
N GLU A 23 -7.96 8.23 11.84
CA GLU A 23 -7.69 7.06 11.03
C GLU A 23 -6.30 6.63 11.47
N PRO A 24 -6.15 5.45 12.11
CA PRO A 24 -4.81 4.96 12.37
C PRO A 24 -4.22 4.77 10.99
N ALA A 25 -3.37 5.71 10.55
CA ALA A 25 -2.65 5.58 9.30
C ALA A 25 -2.05 4.18 9.34
N ARG A 26 -2.57 3.28 8.49
CA ARG A 26 -2.25 1.86 8.57
C ARG A 26 -0.76 1.79 8.34
N VAL A 27 0.00 1.62 9.42
CA VAL A 27 1.43 1.45 9.32
C VAL A 27 1.61 0.17 8.54
N LYS A 28 2.15 0.28 7.33
CA LYS A 28 2.44 -0.88 6.49
C LYS A 28 3.19 -1.91 7.34
N SER A 29 2.77 -3.15 7.29
CA SER A 29 3.50 -4.27 7.87
C SER A 29 4.89 -4.39 7.23
N ALA A 30 5.79 -5.13 7.88
CA ALA A 30 7.09 -5.42 7.28
C ALA A 30 6.93 -6.13 5.92
N ALA A 31 5.99 -7.08 5.82
CA ALA A 31 5.68 -7.77 4.57
C ALA A 31 5.15 -6.84 3.46
N GLU A 32 4.34 -5.83 3.80
CA GLU A 32 3.91 -4.81 2.83
C GLU A 32 5.09 -3.97 2.33
N ARG A 33 5.97 -3.52 3.24
CA ARG A 33 7.17 -2.76 2.83
C ARG A 33 8.14 -3.59 1.97
N ASP A 34 8.35 -4.85 2.34
CA ASP A 34 9.22 -5.77 1.60
C ASP A 34 8.66 -6.03 0.19
N ARG A 35 7.33 -6.16 0.08
CA ARG A 35 6.64 -6.26 -1.22
C ARG A 35 6.82 -5.00 -2.06
N ASP A 36 6.56 -3.82 -1.48
CA ASP A 36 6.73 -2.54 -2.17
C ASP A 36 8.17 -2.40 -2.70
N PHE A 37 9.17 -2.73 -1.87
CA PHE A 37 10.58 -2.69 -2.26
C PHE A 37 10.90 -3.61 -3.45
N LEU A 38 10.36 -4.83 -3.47
CA LEU A 38 10.57 -5.73 -4.60
C LEU A 38 9.84 -5.26 -5.86
N GLU A 39 8.68 -4.63 -5.72
CA GLU A 39 7.94 -4.04 -6.84
C GLU A 39 8.68 -2.85 -7.45
N GLU A 40 9.20 -1.94 -6.63
CA GLU A 40 10.06 -0.84 -7.08
C GLU A 40 11.30 -1.38 -7.83
N ARG A 41 11.95 -2.41 -7.28
CA ARG A 41 13.11 -3.03 -7.92
C ARG A 41 12.75 -3.70 -9.26
N ARG A 42 11.56 -4.31 -9.36
CA ARG A 42 11.06 -4.86 -10.63
C ARG A 42 10.89 -3.77 -11.69
N GLU A 43 10.32 -2.63 -11.32
CA GLU A 43 10.13 -1.50 -12.23
C GLU A 43 11.47 -0.98 -12.77
N VAL A 44 12.47 -0.83 -11.90
CA VAL A 44 13.83 -0.42 -12.30
C VAL A 44 14.43 -1.41 -13.30
N LEU A 45 14.34 -2.72 -13.05
CA LEU A 45 14.87 -3.71 -14.01
C LEU A 45 14.12 -3.71 -15.35
N TYR A 46 12.80 -3.49 -15.32
CA TYR A 46 12.00 -3.39 -16.54
C TYR A 46 12.40 -2.17 -17.38
N ASP A 47 12.58 -1.02 -16.72
CA ASP A 47 13.04 0.20 -17.37
C ASP A 47 14.45 0.03 -17.94
N ASN A 48 15.37 -0.59 -17.21
CA ASN A 48 16.71 -0.91 -17.71
C ASN A 48 16.68 -1.81 -18.95
N LEU A 49 15.79 -2.81 -18.99
CA LEU A 49 15.60 -3.67 -20.17
C LEU A 49 15.04 -2.89 -21.37
N ARG A 50 14.08 -1.99 -21.13
CA ARG A 50 13.53 -1.12 -22.16
C ARG A 50 14.60 -0.21 -22.74
N ASP A 51 15.38 0.43 -21.89
CA ASP A 51 16.45 1.35 -22.29
C ASP A 51 17.55 0.61 -23.05
N LEU A 52 17.95 -0.58 -22.58
CA LEU A 52 18.89 -1.44 -23.31
C LEU A 52 18.40 -1.76 -24.74
N HIS A 53 17.10 -2.05 -24.90
CA HIS A 53 16.54 -2.28 -26.23
C HIS A 53 16.58 -1.02 -27.10
N LEU A 54 16.29 0.15 -26.53
CA LEU A 54 16.38 1.43 -27.23
C LEU A 54 17.82 1.72 -27.67
N GLU A 55 18.80 1.49 -26.80
CA GLU A 55 20.22 1.73 -27.13
C GLU A 55 20.73 0.83 -28.26
N TYR A 56 20.33 -0.44 -28.26
CA TYR A 56 20.62 -1.35 -29.38
C TYR A 56 19.95 -0.88 -30.67
N ARG A 57 18.67 -0.46 -30.62
CA ARG A 57 17.95 0.08 -31.77
C ARG A 57 18.55 1.39 -32.30
N MET A 58 19.17 2.18 -31.43
CA MET A 58 19.93 3.38 -31.79
C MET A 58 21.31 3.06 -32.38
N GLY A 59 21.72 1.78 -32.44
CA GLY A 59 23.01 1.35 -32.95
C GLY A 59 24.19 1.66 -32.03
N LYS A 60 23.94 1.94 -30.74
CA LYS A 60 24.99 2.22 -29.75
C LYS A 60 25.70 0.96 -29.24
N LEU A 61 25.07 -0.20 -29.35
CA LEU A 61 25.60 -1.48 -28.90
C LEU A 61 25.77 -2.45 -30.07
N SER A 62 26.79 -3.30 -29.96
CA SER A 62 26.92 -4.48 -30.81
C SER A 62 25.86 -5.53 -30.46
N ASP A 63 25.56 -6.44 -31.38
CA ASP A 63 24.62 -7.53 -31.11
C ASP A 63 25.09 -8.41 -29.95
N GLN A 64 26.39 -8.71 -29.90
CA GLN A 64 26.98 -9.51 -28.83
C GLN A 64 26.82 -8.85 -27.46
N ASP A 65 27.12 -7.55 -27.34
CA ASP A 65 26.99 -6.81 -26.08
C ASP A 65 25.52 -6.74 -25.63
N TYR A 66 24.61 -6.48 -26.59
CA TYR A 66 23.18 -6.48 -26.32
C TYR A 66 22.68 -7.83 -25.80
N GLN A 67 23.04 -8.95 -26.44
CA GLN A 67 22.62 -10.27 -25.98
C GLN A 67 23.19 -10.60 -24.60
N GLN A 68 24.45 -10.23 -24.33
CA GLN A 68 25.07 -10.48 -23.03
C GLN A 68 24.38 -9.68 -21.92
N MET A 69 24.18 -8.37 -22.09
CA MET A 69 23.51 -7.52 -21.09
C MET A 69 22.05 -7.95 -20.90
N LYS A 70 21.36 -8.29 -22.00
CA LYS A 70 19.98 -8.78 -21.94
C LYS A 70 19.88 -10.07 -21.13
N ALA A 71 20.78 -11.02 -21.34
CA ALA A 71 20.80 -12.28 -20.60
C ALA A 71 21.00 -12.03 -19.09
N THR A 72 21.90 -11.11 -18.73
CA THR A 72 22.12 -10.71 -17.33
C THR A 72 20.84 -10.14 -16.71
N TYR A 73 20.21 -9.15 -17.33
CA TYR A 73 18.98 -8.56 -16.79
C TYR A 73 17.82 -9.55 -16.72
N GLN A 74 17.70 -10.47 -17.70
CA GLN A 74 16.69 -11.52 -17.66
C GLN A 74 16.91 -12.50 -16.51
N ALA A 75 18.17 -12.86 -16.22
CA ALA A 75 18.51 -13.71 -15.08
C ALA A 75 18.20 -13.01 -13.75
N GLU A 76 18.53 -11.72 -13.61
CA GLU A 76 18.19 -10.93 -12.42
C GLU A 76 16.68 -10.80 -12.23
N MET A 77 15.92 -10.57 -13.32
CA MET A 77 14.47 -10.49 -13.28
C MET A 77 13.85 -11.83 -12.83
N ALA A 78 14.34 -12.95 -13.36
CA ALA A 78 13.88 -14.28 -12.95
C ALA A 78 14.14 -14.53 -11.45
N ALA A 79 15.32 -14.15 -10.95
CA ALA A 79 15.66 -14.26 -9.54
C ALA A 79 14.81 -13.34 -8.65
N LEU A 80 14.43 -12.16 -9.14
CA LEU A 80 13.56 -11.22 -8.43
C LEU A 80 12.12 -11.74 -8.34
N LEU A 81 11.57 -12.23 -9.44
CA LEU A 81 10.21 -12.79 -9.46
C LEU A 81 10.10 -13.99 -8.51
N ALA A 82 11.12 -14.86 -8.47
CA ALA A 82 11.18 -15.96 -7.51
C ALA A 82 11.29 -15.49 -6.04
N GLN A 83 11.79 -14.30 -5.75
CA GLN A 83 11.75 -13.71 -4.41
C GLN A 83 10.36 -13.16 -4.09
N MET A 84 9.68 -12.55 -5.05
CA MET A 84 8.31 -12.04 -4.88
C MET A 84 7.32 -13.16 -4.58
N GLU A 85 7.46 -14.32 -5.22
CA GLU A 85 6.61 -15.49 -4.96
C GLU A 85 6.76 -16.05 -3.54
N LYS A 86 7.93 -15.86 -2.90
CA LYS A 86 8.19 -16.31 -1.53
C LYS A 86 7.59 -15.39 -0.47
N LEU A 87 7.18 -14.17 -0.84
CA LEU A 87 6.55 -13.27 0.11
C LEU A 87 5.19 -13.81 0.53
N PRO A 88 4.88 -13.81 1.83
CA PRO A 88 3.55 -14.15 2.29
C PRO A 88 2.54 -13.21 1.63
N GLU A 89 1.40 -13.78 1.23
CA GLU A 89 0.27 -12.99 0.77
C GLU A 89 -0.08 -12.00 1.89
N VAL A 90 -0.24 -10.71 1.54
CA VAL A 90 -0.66 -9.71 2.50
C VAL A 90 -2.15 -9.95 2.74
N VAL A 91 -2.45 -10.90 3.62
CA VAL A 91 -3.82 -11.17 4.03
C VAL A 91 -4.26 -9.97 4.85
N ALA A 92 -5.27 -9.25 4.36
CA ALA A 92 -5.85 -8.15 5.11
C ALA A 92 -6.19 -8.65 6.53
N ALA A 93 -5.75 -7.90 7.56
CA ALA A 93 -5.98 -8.28 8.94
C ALA A 93 -7.46 -8.63 9.14
N ARG A 94 -7.73 -9.86 9.63
CA ARG A 94 -9.10 -10.31 9.89
C ARG A 94 -9.77 -9.34 10.87
N PRO A 95 -11.00 -8.90 10.63
CA PRO A 95 -11.73 -8.06 11.57
C PRO A 95 -11.82 -8.80 12.91
N VAL A 96 -11.33 -8.18 13.99
CA VAL A 96 -11.46 -8.76 15.34
C VAL A 96 -12.83 -8.34 15.89
N PRO A 97 -13.71 -9.29 16.27
CA PRO A 97 -15.00 -8.97 16.85
C PRO A 97 -14.82 -8.05 18.08
N GLY A 98 -15.66 -7.01 18.19
CA GLY A 98 -15.62 -6.07 19.31
C GLY A 98 -14.59 -4.93 19.20
N ARG A 99 -13.52 -5.06 18.38
CA ARG A 99 -12.56 -3.95 18.18
C ARG A 99 -13.00 -3.04 17.05
N CYS A 100 -13.19 -1.76 17.36
CA CYS A 100 -13.64 -0.76 16.38
C CYS A 100 -12.51 -0.38 15.40
N ALA A 101 -12.72 -0.60 14.11
CA ALA A 101 -11.75 -0.20 13.06
C ALA A 101 -11.61 1.32 12.89
N ARG A 102 -12.61 2.11 13.32
CA ARG A 102 -12.63 3.57 13.18
C ARG A 102 -11.88 4.30 14.30
N CYS A 103 -11.99 3.84 15.55
CA CYS A 103 -11.40 4.53 16.70
C CYS A 103 -10.55 3.64 17.62
N GLY A 104 -10.41 2.35 17.31
CA GLY A 104 -9.58 1.40 18.06
C GLY A 104 -10.17 0.93 19.39
N LYS A 105 -11.31 1.44 19.85
CA LYS A 105 -11.92 1.02 21.11
C LYS A 105 -12.38 -0.43 21.08
N ASP A 106 -12.06 -1.16 22.14
CA ASP A 106 -12.59 -2.48 22.42
C ASP A 106 -14.01 -2.37 23.00
N ASN A 107 -14.92 -3.17 22.46
CA ASN A 107 -16.33 -3.26 22.82
C ASN A 107 -16.67 -4.73 23.06
N ALA A 108 -17.76 -5.00 23.78
CA ALA A 108 -18.29 -6.35 23.90
C ALA A 108 -18.61 -6.92 22.51
N ALA A 109 -18.40 -8.22 22.32
CA ALA A 109 -18.54 -8.87 21.02
C ALA A 109 -19.99 -8.82 20.49
N GLU A 110 -20.98 -8.74 21.39
CA GLU A 110 -22.40 -8.55 21.04
C GLU A 110 -22.78 -7.12 20.60
N ASN A 111 -21.91 -6.12 20.79
CA ASN A 111 -22.24 -4.75 20.42
C ASN A 111 -22.30 -4.59 18.89
N ARG A 112 -23.43 -4.07 18.40
CA ARG A 112 -23.60 -3.74 16.97
C ARG A 112 -22.87 -2.45 16.56
N PHE A 113 -22.70 -1.52 17.50
CA PHE A 113 -22.06 -0.22 17.26
C PHE A 113 -21.01 0.05 18.33
N CYS A 114 -19.97 0.80 17.97
CA CYS A 114 -18.94 1.25 18.87
C CYS A 114 -19.49 2.29 19.86
N GLY A 115 -19.31 2.04 21.16
CA GLY A 115 -19.80 2.94 22.21
C GLY A 115 -19.05 4.28 22.35
N ALA A 116 -18.03 4.54 21.53
CA ALA A 116 -17.28 5.80 21.55
C ALA A 116 -17.46 6.65 20.28
N CYS A 117 -17.37 6.04 19.10
CA CYS A 117 -17.45 6.79 17.83
C CYS A 117 -18.69 6.47 17.00
N GLY A 118 -19.55 5.54 17.45
CA GLY A 118 -20.79 5.16 16.76
C GLY A 118 -20.60 4.35 15.46
N ALA A 119 -19.38 3.96 15.10
CA ALA A 119 -19.13 3.11 13.94
C ALA A 119 -19.76 1.72 14.12
N GLU A 120 -20.28 1.15 13.03
CA GLU A 120 -20.79 -0.22 13.04
C GLU A 120 -19.63 -1.22 13.24
N LEU A 121 -19.86 -2.22 14.09
CA LEU A 121 -18.87 -3.26 14.41
C LEU A 121 -19.14 -4.52 13.57
N PRO A 122 -18.10 -5.26 13.15
CA PRO A 122 -18.27 -6.50 12.42
C PRO A 122 -18.98 -7.55 13.29
N ARG A 123 -20.01 -8.20 12.73
CA ARG A 123 -20.79 -9.21 13.46
C ARG A 123 -19.98 -10.50 13.61
N PRO A 124 -19.97 -11.15 14.78
CA PRO A 124 -19.25 -12.42 14.98
C PRO A 124 -19.73 -13.51 13.99
N GLU A 125 -21.03 -13.53 13.66
CA GLU A 125 -21.62 -14.46 12.69
C GLU A 125 -21.16 -14.22 11.24
N SER A 126 -20.74 -12.99 10.91
CA SER A 126 -20.27 -12.65 9.55
C SER A 126 -18.80 -12.97 9.30
N LEU A 127 -18.10 -13.51 10.30
CA LEU A 127 -16.67 -13.83 10.27
C LEU A 127 -16.37 -15.34 10.25
N ALA A 128 -17.42 -16.18 10.28
CA ALA A 128 -17.37 -17.63 10.10
C ALA A 128 -17.48 -18.00 8.62
#